data_AF-R4L2Z3-F1
#
_entry.id   AF-R4L2Z3-F1
#
_cell.length_a   1.000
_cell.length_b   1.000
_cell.length_c   1.000
_cell.angle_alpha   90.00
_cell.angle_beta   90.00
_cell.angle_gamma   90.00
#
_symmetry.space_group_name_H-M   'P 1'
#
loop_
_entity.id
_entity.type
_entity.pdbx_description
1 polymer ?
#
loop_
_entity_poly.entity_id
_entity_poly.type
_entity_poly.pdbx_seq_one_letter_code
_entity_poly.pdbx_strand_id
1 'polypeptide(L)'
;MAQSPEYADLRWMPPKSWTEAARTGVQLVVIHTTEGAARPGAATDGAAYDQRRTDGTSTHFFHDSDATVQCVRTKDQAHTARTQGNRRGVHHELCTRAGSANWSDAYHQAMLARVARQAARDAKKWGIPVRHLTVDQVAAGEKGFCGHVDITRAFPADRGTHTDPGTDFPWSQFLDMVRAEMEDDMTTKAEFVSWLKDPEVRTALCSALVNTDNVIPAPGAPKPGKNPDGTPVNTHWGAGSYFRLTYEKAEAARQFALAANSAIAKLAGKDPVDEKAVAAAVLEGLDPTLIAAAIPAELAQQVANELATRLAS
;
A
#
# COMPACT_ATOMS: atom_id res chain seq x y z
N MET A 1 10.68 8.24 8.76
CA MET A 1 11.42 8.20 7.48
C MET A 1 10.51 8.59 6.34
N ALA A 2 11.05 9.09 5.22
CA ALA A 2 10.25 9.37 4.02
C ALA A 2 9.69 8.07 3.40
N GLN A 3 8.46 8.12 2.92
CA GLN A 3 7.83 7.05 2.14
C GLN A 3 8.17 7.21 0.66
N SER A 4 8.20 6.10 -0.07
CA SER A 4 8.45 6.16 -1.51
C SER A 4 7.29 6.84 -2.24
N PRO A 5 7.59 7.76 -3.18
CA PRO A 5 6.58 8.36 -4.03
C PRO A 5 6.03 7.39 -5.09
N GLU A 6 6.63 6.22 -5.25
CA GLU A 6 6.22 5.20 -6.21
C GLU A 6 5.48 4.03 -5.55
N TYR A 7 5.97 3.60 -4.38
CA TYR A 7 5.41 2.50 -3.61
C TYR A 7 5.23 2.97 -2.16
N ALA A 8 4.05 3.49 -1.83
CA ALA A 8 3.82 4.20 -0.56
C ALA A 8 4.08 3.37 0.72
N ASP A 9 4.04 2.04 0.61
CA ASP A 9 4.38 1.11 1.70
C ASP A 9 5.89 0.97 1.95
N LEU A 10 6.74 1.42 1.01
CA LEU A 10 8.19 1.30 1.12
C LEU A 10 8.84 2.55 1.69
N ARG A 11 9.94 2.34 2.41
CA ARG A 11 10.85 3.40 2.83
C ARG A 11 11.60 3.96 1.62
N TRP A 12 11.71 5.28 1.54
CA TRP A 12 12.47 6.00 0.52
C TRP A 12 13.83 6.45 1.04
N MET A 13 14.90 6.08 0.33
CA MET A 13 16.28 6.48 0.63
C MET A 13 17.06 6.70 -0.67
N PRO A 14 16.92 7.88 -1.31
CA PRO A 14 17.53 8.12 -2.61
C PRO A 14 19.05 8.10 -2.51
N PRO A 15 19.77 7.46 -3.46
CA PRO A 15 21.22 7.38 -3.45
C PRO A 15 21.83 8.74 -3.81
N LYS A 16 23.16 8.89 -3.73
CA LYS A 16 23.86 10.10 -4.21
C LYS A 16 23.85 10.24 -5.74
N SER A 17 23.71 9.11 -6.45
CA SER A 17 23.89 9.03 -7.90
C SER A 17 22.84 8.13 -8.54
N TRP A 18 22.15 8.63 -9.56
CA TRP A 18 21.28 7.89 -10.46
C TRP A 18 21.05 8.74 -11.72
N THR A 19 20.51 8.14 -12.78
CA THR A 19 20.12 8.88 -13.98
C THR A 19 18.61 9.03 -14.02
N GLU A 20 18.11 10.26 -13.98
CA GLU A 20 16.71 10.54 -14.30
C GLU A 20 16.45 10.20 -15.77
N ALA A 21 15.49 9.33 -16.04
CA ALA A 21 15.28 8.79 -17.38
C ALA A 21 13.83 8.84 -17.84
N ALA A 22 12.87 8.91 -16.91
CA ALA A 22 11.44 8.91 -17.22
C ALA A 22 11.04 7.80 -18.23
N ARG A 23 11.59 6.60 -18.03
CA ARG A 23 11.36 5.43 -18.89
C ARG A 23 9.86 5.16 -19.05
N THR A 24 9.45 4.89 -20.27
CA THR A 24 8.10 4.43 -20.62
C THR A 24 8.02 2.91 -20.74
N GLY A 25 9.15 2.20 -20.63
CA GLY A 25 9.22 0.75 -20.61
C GLY A 25 10.47 0.24 -19.91
N VAL A 26 10.35 -0.94 -19.30
CA VAL A 26 11.43 -1.71 -18.68
C VAL A 26 11.38 -3.12 -19.25
N GLN A 27 12.56 -3.71 -19.46
CA GLN A 27 12.69 -5.04 -20.05
C GLN A 27 12.96 -6.11 -18.99
N LEU A 28 13.79 -5.78 -18.00
CA LEU A 28 14.37 -6.76 -17.10
C LEU A 28 14.01 -6.47 -15.64
N VAL A 29 13.71 -7.53 -14.90
CA VAL A 29 13.90 -7.57 -13.44
C VAL A 29 15.23 -8.26 -13.18
N VAL A 30 16.16 -7.56 -12.54
CA VAL A 30 17.54 -8.04 -12.35
C VAL A 30 17.81 -8.30 -10.88
N ILE A 31 18.20 -9.53 -10.57
CA ILE A 31 18.56 -9.95 -9.22
C ILE A 31 20.07 -9.81 -9.02
N HIS A 32 20.44 -9.18 -7.91
CA HIS A 32 21.82 -8.97 -7.47
C HIS A 32 21.96 -9.50 -6.05
N THR A 33 23.19 -9.80 -5.65
CA THR A 33 23.56 -9.92 -4.24
C THR A 33 24.51 -8.79 -3.88
N THR A 34 24.36 -8.22 -2.69
CA THR A 34 25.21 -7.10 -2.26
C THR A 34 26.67 -7.49 -2.03
N GLU A 35 26.97 -8.79 -2.07
CA GLU A 35 28.23 -9.38 -1.62
C GLU A 35 28.56 -9.01 -0.16
N GLY A 36 27.53 -8.71 0.62
CA GLY A 36 27.58 -8.26 2.01
C GLY A 36 27.11 -9.32 3.00
N ALA A 37 26.90 -8.88 4.25
CA ALA A 37 26.40 -9.73 5.32
C ALA A 37 24.88 -9.91 5.26
N ALA A 38 24.42 -11.15 5.42
CA ALA A 38 23.03 -11.51 5.61
C ALA A 38 22.60 -11.25 7.07
N ARG A 39 21.91 -10.12 7.31
CA ARG A 39 21.33 -9.79 8.61
C ARG A 39 20.15 -8.80 8.51
N PRO A 40 19.28 -8.73 9.53
CA PRO A 40 18.30 -7.65 9.64
C PRO A 40 18.96 -6.26 9.63
N GLY A 41 18.26 -5.30 9.03
CA GLY A 41 18.72 -3.91 8.86
C GLY A 41 19.77 -3.69 7.77
N ALA A 42 20.30 -4.74 7.14
CA ALA A 42 21.29 -4.63 6.07
C ALA A 42 20.76 -3.84 4.86
N ALA A 43 19.46 -3.92 4.56
CA ALA A 43 18.86 -3.18 3.46
C ALA A 43 18.87 -1.66 3.71
N THR A 44 18.57 -1.26 4.96
CA THR A 44 18.66 0.15 5.36
C THR A 44 20.11 0.63 5.33
N ASP A 45 21.06 -0.19 5.79
CA ASP A 45 22.46 0.18 5.82
C ASP A 45 23.06 0.32 4.41
N GLY A 46 22.70 -0.57 3.50
CA GLY A 46 23.05 -0.49 2.07
C GLY A 46 22.52 0.79 1.44
N ALA A 47 21.23 1.09 1.64
CA ALA A 47 20.62 2.33 1.16
C ALA A 47 21.27 3.59 1.77
N ALA A 48 21.60 3.56 3.07
CA ALA A 48 22.31 4.65 3.74
C ALA A 48 23.75 4.83 3.23
N TYR A 49 24.40 3.75 2.77
CA TYR A 49 25.71 3.81 2.15
C TYR A 49 25.63 4.43 0.73
N ASP A 50 24.62 4.05 -0.04
CA ASP A 50 24.34 4.62 -1.36
C ASP A 50 24.10 6.13 -1.33
N GLN A 51 23.59 6.67 -0.21
CA GLN A 51 23.46 8.12 0.03
C GLN A 51 24.79 8.88 0.13
N ARG A 52 25.90 8.19 0.41
CA ARG A 52 27.20 8.81 0.71
C ARG A 52 28.38 8.32 -0.13
N ARG A 53 28.25 7.17 -0.81
CA ARG A 53 29.30 6.62 -1.67
C ARG A 53 29.66 7.57 -2.83
N THR A 54 30.90 7.49 -3.31
CA THR A 54 31.47 8.43 -4.30
C THR A 54 31.81 7.78 -5.64
N ASP A 55 31.71 6.46 -5.75
CA ASP A 55 31.93 5.68 -6.96
C ASP A 55 30.75 5.73 -7.96
N GLY A 56 29.65 6.39 -7.58
CA GLY A 56 28.53 6.70 -8.46
C GLY A 56 27.52 5.56 -8.64
N THR A 57 27.69 4.44 -7.93
CA THR A 57 26.83 3.26 -7.99
C THR A 57 25.51 3.49 -7.26
N SER A 58 24.44 2.81 -7.71
CA SER A 58 23.16 2.76 -7.03
C SER A 58 22.29 1.60 -7.50
N THR A 59 21.28 1.23 -6.69
CA THR A 59 20.25 0.25 -7.03
C THR A 59 18.83 0.82 -6.95
N HIS A 60 17.82 0.09 -7.46
CA HIS A 60 16.42 0.47 -7.23
C HIS A 60 15.95 0.05 -5.85
N PHE A 61 16.31 -1.16 -5.42
CA PHE A 61 15.87 -1.71 -4.14
C PHE A 61 16.98 -2.44 -3.42
N PHE A 62 16.99 -2.32 -2.09
CA PHE A 62 17.65 -3.26 -1.19
C PHE A 62 16.63 -4.10 -0.45
N HIS A 63 16.96 -5.38 -0.24
CA HIS A 63 16.13 -6.34 0.48
C HIS A 63 16.97 -7.11 1.51
N ASP A 64 16.47 -7.18 2.74
CA ASP A 64 16.91 -8.13 3.76
C ASP A 64 15.68 -8.92 4.26
N SER A 65 15.82 -9.66 5.37
CA SER A 65 14.73 -10.47 5.91
C SER A 65 13.52 -9.66 6.42
N ASP A 66 13.69 -8.39 6.77
CA ASP A 66 12.67 -7.60 7.47
C ASP A 66 12.28 -6.28 6.77
N ALA A 67 13.03 -5.87 5.75
CA ALA A 67 12.80 -4.63 5.03
C ALA A 67 12.97 -4.76 3.51
N THR A 68 12.25 -3.89 2.81
CA THR A 68 12.53 -3.52 1.43
C THR A 68 12.60 -2.00 1.38
N VAL A 69 13.74 -1.49 0.92
CA VAL A 69 14.02 -0.06 0.84
C VAL A 69 14.14 0.33 -0.61
N GLN A 70 13.38 1.33 -1.04
CA GLN A 70 13.49 1.87 -2.39
C GLN A 70 14.46 3.05 -2.42
N CYS A 71 15.41 2.99 -3.36
CA CYS A 71 16.46 3.98 -3.56
C CYS A 71 16.25 4.76 -4.87
N VAL A 72 15.94 4.08 -5.97
CA VAL A 72 15.69 4.73 -7.27
C VAL A 72 14.28 4.38 -7.74
N ARG A 73 13.58 5.35 -8.33
CA ARG A 73 12.28 5.10 -8.95
C ARG A 73 12.46 4.19 -10.16
N THR A 74 11.56 3.23 -10.39
CA THR A 74 11.73 2.27 -11.50
C THR A 74 11.61 2.92 -12.88
N LYS A 75 11.10 4.15 -12.98
CA LYS A 75 11.14 4.94 -14.21
C LYS A 75 12.51 5.59 -14.48
N ASP A 76 13.37 5.67 -13.48
CA ASP A 76 14.72 6.22 -13.57
C ASP A 76 15.72 5.06 -13.67
N GLN A 77 17.00 5.32 -13.96
CA GLN A 77 18.02 4.29 -14.09
C GLN A 77 18.95 4.31 -12.88
N ALA A 78 19.03 3.18 -12.17
CA ALA A 78 20.05 2.95 -11.17
C ALA A 78 21.39 2.60 -11.84
N HIS A 79 22.51 2.84 -11.15
CA HIS A 79 23.85 2.58 -11.65
C HIS A 79 24.44 1.29 -11.06
N THR A 80 23.94 0.11 -11.47
CA THR A 80 24.32 -1.18 -10.85
C THR A 80 24.97 -2.17 -11.84
N ALA A 81 24.51 -2.24 -13.09
CA ALA A 81 24.86 -3.32 -14.02
C ALA A 81 25.35 -2.81 -15.39
N ARG A 82 26.26 -1.83 -15.35
CA ARG A 82 26.84 -1.16 -16.54
C ARG A 82 25.76 -0.58 -17.48
N THR A 83 26.18 -0.09 -18.64
CA THR A 83 25.32 0.71 -19.53
C THR A 83 24.07 -0.05 -19.98
N GLN A 84 24.23 -1.31 -20.40
CA GLN A 84 23.16 -2.11 -20.97
C GLN A 84 22.17 -2.58 -19.91
N GLY A 85 22.67 -3.02 -18.75
CA GLY A 85 21.83 -3.39 -17.61
C GLY A 85 21.06 -2.21 -17.06
N ASN A 86 21.72 -1.09 -16.77
CA ASN A 86 21.10 0.11 -16.19
C ASN A 86 19.94 0.64 -17.03
N ARG A 87 20.08 0.63 -18.36
CA ARG A 87 19.04 1.10 -19.29
C ARG A 87 17.80 0.20 -19.30
N ARG A 88 17.96 -1.10 -19.05
CA ARG A 88 16.94 -2.13 -19.28
C ARG A 88 16.27 -2.64 -18.02
N GLY A 89 16.94 -2.53 -16.88
CA GLY A 89 16.59 -3.21 -15.65
C GLY A 89 15.92 -2.37 -14.58
N VAL A 90 15.10 -3.03 -13.78
CA VAL A 90 14.89 -2.72 -12.36
C VAL A 90 15.79 -3.66 -11.56
N HIS A 91 16.53 -3.11 -10.60
CA HIS A 91 17.63 -3.79 -9.93
C HIS A 91 17.30 -4.05 -8.48
N HIS A 92 17.32 -5.32 -8.06
CA HIS A 92 17.02 -5.76 -6.70
C HIS A 92 18.29 -6.32 -6.05
N GLU A 93 18.80 -5.62 -5.05
CA GLU A 93 19.96 -6.04 -4.25
C GLU A 93 19.51 -6.86 -3.05
N LEU A 94 19.82 -8.15 -3.07
CA LEU A 94 19.58 -9.04 -1.93
C LEU A 94 20.78 -8.94 -0.98
N CYS A 95 20.52 -8.58 0.28
CA CYS A 95 21.54 -8.43 1.31
C CYS A 95 22.09 -9.79 1.74
N THR A 96 22.97 -10.35 0.93
CA THR A 96 23.69 -11.60 1.17
C THR A 96 24.89 -11.67 0.23
N ARG A 97 25.58 -12.81 0.20
CA ARG A 97 26.73 -13.10 -0.65
C ARG A 97 26.50 -14.37 -1.46
N ALA A 98 26.74 -14.29 -2.76
CA ALA A 98 26.66 -15.45 -3.64
C ALA A 98 27.60 -16.58 -3.17
N GLY A 99 27.16 -17.82 -3.26
CA GLY A 99 27.91 -19.02 -2.83
C GLY A 99 28.03 -19.20 -1.31
N SER A 100 27.68 -18.20 -0.49
CA SER A 100 27.61 -18.32 0.99
C SER A 100 26.17 -18.34 1.50
N ALA A 101 25.20 -17.94 0.67
CA ALA A 101 23.79 -17.92 1.02
C ALA A 101 23.24 -19.34 1.24
N ASN A 102 22.57 -19.55 2.38
CA ASN A 102 21.75 -20.73 2.59
C ASN A 102 20.29 -20.38 2.26
N TRP A 103 19.90 -20.62 1.02
CA TRP A 103 18.57 -20.29 0.53
C TRP A 103 17.42 -21.00 1.24
N SER A 104 17.69 -22.03 2.06
CA SER A 104 16.67 -22.74 2.81
C SER A 104 16.44 -22.21 4.24
N ASP A 105 17.32 -21.33 4.74
CA ASP A 105 17.18 -20.80 6.10
C ASP A 105 16.10 -19.72 6.22
N ALA A 106 15.71 -19.41 7.46
CA ALA A 106 14.65 -18.46 7.72
C ALA A 106 14.95 -17.03 7.23
N TYR A 107 16.22 -16.60 7.25
CA TYR A 107 16.61 -15.27 6.79
C TYR A 107 16.40 -15.15 5.28
N HIS A 108 16.96 -16.10 4.52
CA HIS A 108 16.90 -16.08 3.07
C HIS A 108 15.49 -16.36 2.56
N GLN A 109 14.70 -17.21 3.22
CA GLN A 109 13.29 -17.40 2.88
C GLN A 109 12.47 -16.13 3.09
N ALA A 110 12.66 -15.41 4.21
CA ALA A 110 11.97 -14.15 4.46
C ALA A 110 12.39 -13.06 3.44
N MET A 111 13.68 -12.99 3.12
CA MET A 111 14.19 -12.07 2.10
C MET A 111 13.64 -12.40 0.71
N LEU A 112 13.64 -13.68 0.30
CA LEU A 112 13.11 -14.12 -1.00
C LEU A 112 11.63 -13.77 -1.13
N ALA A 113 10.81 -14.01 -0.10
CA ALA A 113 9.40 -13.63 -0.11
C ALA A 113 9.20 -12.12 -0.34
N ARG A 114 10.00 -11.28 0.33
CA ARG A 114 9.94 -9.82 0.17
C ARG A 114 10.36 -9.36 -1.22
N VAL A 115 11.46 -9.92 -1.74
CA VAL A 115 11.92 -9.65 -3.10
C VAL A 115 10.86 -10.08 -4.09
N ALA A 116 10.26 -11.26 -3.92
CA ALA A 116 9.24 -11.81 -4.81
C ALA A 116 8.01 -10.91 -4.88
N ARG A 117 7.49 -10.46 -3.73
CA ARG A 117 6.39 -9.48 -3.65
C ARG A 117 6.70 -8.20 -4.41
N GLN A 118 7.90 -7.63 -4.21
CA GLN A 118 8.25 -6.39 -4.88
C GLN A 118 8.49 -6.59 -6.38
N ALA A 119 9.17 -7.66 -6.77
CA ALA A 119 9.42 -8.00 -8.16
C ALA A 119 8.12 -8.32 -8.93
N ALA A 120 7.10 -8.89 -8.29
CA ALA A 120 5.77 -9.07 -8.87
C ALA A 120 5.09 -7.72 -9.18
N ARG A 121 5.18 -6.74 -8.26
CA ARG A 121 4.68 -5.38 -8.49
C ARG A 121 5.38 -4.71 -9.68
N ASP A 122 6.70 -4.86 -9.76
CA ASP A 122 7.48 -4.33 -10.88
C ASP A 122 7.15 -5.03 -12.20
N ALA A 123 7.01 -6.36 -12.18
CA ALA A 123 6.62 -7.16 -13.34
C ALA A 123 5.24 -6.76 -13.87
N LYS A 124 4.27 -6.58 -12.98
CA LYS A 124 2.92 -6.09 -13.31
C LYS A 124 2.96 -4.68 -13.89
N LYS A 125 3.67 -3.76 -13.24
CA LYS A 125 3.78 -2.37 -13.67
C LYS A 125 4.36 -2.23 -15.08
N TRP A 126 5.39 -3.02 -15.39
CA TRP A 126 6.15 -2.90 -16.64
C TRP A 126 5.79 -3.95 -17.71
N GLY A 127 4.82 -4.82 -17.42
CA GLY A 127 4.41 -5.91 -18.31
C GLY A 127 5.57 -6.85 -18.63
N ILE A 128 6.28 -7.31 -17.59
CA ILE A 128 7.41 -8.23 -17.69
C ILE A 128 6.93 -9.65 -17.35
N PRO A 129 7.08 -10.63 -18.26
CA PRO A 129 6.70 -12.01 -17.98
C PRO A 129 7.57 -12.66 -16.88
N VAL A 130 6.94 -13.43 -15.99
CA VAL A 130 7.64 -14.13 -14.88
C VAL A 130 8.32 -15.41 -15.37
N ARG A 131 9.50 -15.24 -15.97
CA ARG A 131 10.37 -16.33 -16.46
C ARG A 131 11.84 -15.95 -16.34
N HIS A 132 12.69 -16.94 -16.10
CA HIS A 132 14.14 -16.76 -16.14
C HIS A 132 14.59 -16.71 -17.60
N LEU A 133 15.36 -15.69 -17.97
CA LEU A 133 15.93 -15.54 -19.29
C LEU A 133 17.28 -16.27 -19.38
N THR A 134 17.54 -16.86 -20.54
CA THR A 134 18.91 -17.22 -20.92
C THR A 134 19.71 -15.98 -21.31
N VAL A 135 21.04 -16.11 -21.33
CA VAL A 135 21.96 -15.04 -21.79
C VAL A 135 21.58 -14.52 -23.18
N ASP A 136 21.26 -15.41 -24.11
CA ASP A 136 20.89 -15.04 -25.49
C ASP A 136 19.57 -14.25 -25.52
N GLN A 137 18.60 -14.60 -24.67
CA GLN A 137 17.33 -13.88 -24.55
C GLN A 137 17.51 -12.48 -23.94
N VAL A 138 18.43 -12.34 -22.98
CA VAL A 138 18.83 -11.02 -22.45
C VAL A 138 19.47 -10.18 -23.57
N ALA A 139 20.38 -10.76 -24.36
CA ALA A 139 21.03 -10.07 -25.47
C ALA A 139 20.04 -9.67 -26.59
N ALA A 140 19.03 -10.52 -26.85
CA ALA A 140 17.96 -10.28 -27.81
C ALA A 140 16.95 -9.21 -27.35
N GLY A 141 17.04 -8.72 -26.11
CA GLY A 141 16.13 -7.72 -25.57
C GLY A 141 14.75 -8.25 -25.20
N GLU A 142 14.66 -9.56 -24.93
CA GLU A 142 13.43 -10.14 -24.43
C GLU A 142 13.10 -9.66 -23.01
N LYS A 143 11.81 -9.67 -22.67
CA LYS A 143 11.36 -9.33 -21.31
C LYS A 143 11.38 -10.54 -20.38
N GLY A 144 11.90 -10.36 -19.17
CA GLY A 144 11.89 -11.39 -18.13
C GLY A 144 12.82 -11.07 -16.97
N PHE A 145 13.22 -12.12 -16.25
CA PHE A 145 14.08 -12.06 -15.07
C PHE A 145 15.47 -12.58 -15.39
N CYS A 146 16.51 -11.97 -14.83
CA CYS A 146 17.89 -12.45 -14.98
C CYS A 146 18.76 -12.05 -13.79
N GLY A 147 19.95 -12.65 -13.66
CA GLY A 147 20.98 -12.22 -12.72
C GLY A 147 21.89 -11.14 -13.32
N HIS A 148 22.74 -10.54 -12.50
CA HIS A 148 23.85 -9.71 -12.99
C HIS A 148 24.77 -10.50 -13.92
N VAL A 149 25.04 -11.76 -13.58
CA VAL A 149 25.86 -12.66 -14.40
C VAL A 149 25.38 -12.77 -15.86
N ASP A 150 24.06 -12.78 -16.07
CA ASP A 150 23.49 -12.89 -17.41
C ASP A 150 23.68 -11.59 -18.20
N ILE A 151 23.60 -10.43 -17.55
CA ILE A 151 23.92 -9.13 -18.15
C ILE A 151 25.40 -9.06 -18.53
N THR A 152 26.29 -9.44 -17.61
CA THR A 152 27.74 -9.47 -17.84
C THR A 152 28.07 -10.32 -19.07
N ARG A 153 27.41 -11.48 -19.22
CA ARG A 153 27.63 -12.40 -20.35
C ARG A 153 26.93 -11.96 -21.64
N ALA A 154 25.76 -11.36 -21.56
CA ALA A 154 25.00 -10.88 -22.71
C ALA A 154 25.64 -9.65 -23.36
N PHE A 155 26.35 -8.82 -22.57
CA PHE A 155 26.94 -7.57 -23.02
C PHE A 155 28.43 -7.45 -22.64
N PRO A 156 29.32 -8.29 -23.21
CA PRO A 156 30.75 -8.27 -22.86
C PRO A 156 31.43 -6.94 -23.23
N ALA A 157 30.88 -6.19 -24.19
CA ALA A 157 31.37 -4.87 -24.58
C ALA A 157 31.29 -3.82 -23.43
N ASP A 158 30.40 -4.02 -22.47
CA ASP A 158 30.25 -3.16 -21.29
C ASP A 158 31.34 -3.38 -20.22
N ARG A 159 32.19 -4.41 -20.41
CA ARG A 159 33.29 -4.77 -19.50
C ARG A 159 32.84 -4.94 -18.04
N GLY A 160 31.64 -5.48 -17.84
CA GLY A 160 31.18 -5.98 -16.55
C GLY A 160 31.96 -7.23 -16.13
N THR A 161 32.15 -7.42 -14.82
CA THR A 161 32.87 -8.58 -14.26
C THR A 161 32.10 -9.29 -13.16
N HIS A 162 30.91 -8.79 -12.82
CA HIS A 162 30.09 -9.29 -11.73
C HIS A 162 29.34 -10.56 -12.16
N THR A 163 29.17 -11.48 -11.21
CA THR A 163 28.63 -12.83 -11.45
C THR A 163 27.55 -13.23 -10.44
N ASP A 164 27.11 -12.29 -9.61
CA ASP A 164 25.95 -12.46 -8.74
C ASP A 164 24.64 -12.63 -9.55
N PRO A 165 23.61 -13.29 -8.98
CA PRO A 165 23.53 -13.89 -7.64
C PRO A 165 24.23 -15.26 -7.53
N GLY A 166 25.00 -15.67 -8.55
CA GLY A 166 25.68 -16.96 -8.62
C GLY A 166 24.79 -18.09 -9.12
N THR A 167 25.39 -19.26 -9.33
CA THR A 167 24.70 -20.46 -9.85
C THR A 167 23.71 -21.07 -8.87
N ASP A 168 23.91 -20.82 -7.57
CA ASP A 168 23.15 -21.46 -6.51
C ASP A 168 21.87 -20.70 -6.15
N PHE A 169 21.61 -19.56 -6.78
CA PHE A 169 20.38 -18.80 -6.58
C PHE A 169 19.16 -19.65 -6.98
N PRO A 170 18.11 -19.75 -6.13
CA PRO A 170 17.03 -20.70 -6.33
C PRO A 170 15.98 -20.14 -7.30
N TRP A 171 16.35 -19.98 -8.57
CA TRP A 171 15.52 -19.36 -9.61
C TRP A 171 14.10 -19.93 -9.72
N SER A 172 13.95 -21.26 -9.68
CA SER A 172 12.62 -21.89 -9.77
C SER A 172 11.74 -21.46 -8.60
N GLN A 173 12.23 -21.64 -7.37
CA GLN A 173 11.52 -21.27 -6.14
C GLN A 173 11.17 -19.78 -6.13
N PHE A 174 12.14 -18.93 -6.45
CA PHE A 174 11.94 -17.48 -6.49
C PHE A 174 10.85 -17.09 -7.50
N LEU A 175 10.88 -17.64 -8.71
CA LEU A 175 9.86 -17.33 -9.72
C LEU A 175 8.48 -17.92 -9.39
N ASP A 176 8.41 -19.05 -8.67
CA ASP A 176 7.15 -19.57 -8.13
C ASP A 176 6.56 -18.61 -7.09
N MET A 177 7.38 -18.07 -6.19
CA MET A 177 6.95 -17.03 -5.24
C MET A 177 6.46 -15.77 -5.95
N VAL A 178 7.16 -15.32 -7.00
CA VAL A 178 6.72 -14.16 -7.80
C VAL A 178 5.38 -14.44 -8.49
N ARG A 179 5.18 -15.65 -9.05
CA ARG A 179 3.90 -16.05 -9.65
C ARG A 179 2.77 -16.05 -8.63
N ALA A 180 3.01 -16.58 -7.43
CA ALA A 180 2.01 -16.57 -6.36
C ALA A 180 1.58 -15.13 -6.01
N GLU A 181 2.52 -14.20 -5.89
CA GLU A 181 2.24 -12.78 -5.63
C GLU A 181 1.51 -12.09 -6.79
N MET A 182 1.69 -12.57 -8.03
CA MET A 182 0.93 -12.11 -9.20
C MET A 182 -0.52 -12.63 -9.20
N GLU A 183 -0.75 -13.81 -8.61
CA GLU A 183 -2.06 -14.47 -8.51
C GLU A 183 -2.87 -14.01 -7.30
N ASP A 184 -2.24 -13.68 -6.17
CA ASP A 184 -2.90 -13.24 -4.93
C ASP A 184 -3.64 -11.89 -5.10
N ASP A 185 -3.33 -11.15 -6.17
CA ASP A 185 -4.02 -9.92 -6.59
C ASP A 185 -5.25 -10.20 -7.49
N MET A 186 -5.56 -11.48 -7.74
CA MET A 186 -6.69 -11.97 -8.55
C MET A 186 -7.70 -12.71 -7.67
N THR A 187 -8.91 -12.15 -7.55
CA THR A 187 -10.03 -12.81 -6.85
C THR A 187 -10.27 -14.21 -7.41
N THR A 188 -10.19 -15.24 -6.56
CA THR A 188 -10.48 -16.60 -6.97
C THR A 188 -11.96 -16.74 -7.36
N LYS A 189 -12.29 -17.73 -8.20
CA LYS A 189 -13.70 -18.02 -8.54
C LYS A 189 -14.56 -18.27 -7.29
N ALA A 190 -14.00 -18.90 -6.26
CA ALA A 190 -14.70 -19.18 -5.01
C ALA A 190 -14.99 -17.89 -4.22
N GLU A 191 -14.02 -16.98 -4.13
CA GLU A 191 -14.18 -15.68 -3.48
C GLU A 191 -15.16 -14.79 -4.26
N PHE A 192 -15.05 -14.76 -5.59
CA PHE A 192 -15.98 -14.03 -6.45
C PHE A 192 -17.42 -14.56 -6.30
N VAL A 193 -17.60 -15.88 -6.29
CA VAL A 193 -18.91 -16.49 -6.04
C VAL A 193 -19.40 -16.22 -4.62
N SER A 194 -18.50 -16.14 -3.63
CA SER A 194 -18.84 -15.73 -2.27
C SER A 194 -19.36 -14.29 -2.24
N TRP A 195 -18.69 -13.37 -2.93
CA TRP A 195 -19.13 -11.98 -3.07
C TRP A 195 -20.48 -11.85 -3.75
N LEU A 196 -20.78 -12.67 -4.77
CA LEU A 196 -22.10 -12.69 -5.43
C LEU A 196 -23.24 -13.18 -4.53
N LYS A 197 -22.94 -13.90 -3.44
CA LYS A 197 -23.95 -14.30 -2.45
C LYS A 197 -24.36 -13.15 -1.54
N ASP A 198 -23.56 -12.09 -1.47
CA ASP A 198 -23.91 -10.88 -0.75
C ASP A 198 -24.98 -10.09 -1.53
N PRO A 199 -26.17 -9.85 -0.95
CA PRO A 199 -27.25 -9.13 -1.60
C PRO A 199 -26.88 -7.70 -2.02
N GLU A 200 -26.03 -7.00 -1.27
CA GLU A 200 -25.60 -5.63 -1.55
C GLU A 200 -24.64 -5.60 -2.74
N VAL A 201 -23.66 -6.51 -2.76
CA VAL A 201 -22.71 -6.67 -3.87
C VAL A 201 -23.46 -7.04 -5.15
N ARG A 202 -24.41 -7.97 -5.07
CA ARG A 202 -25.25 -8.36 -6.21
C ARG A 202 -26.11 -7.20 -6.72
N THR A 203 -26.66 -6.38 -5.82
CA THR A 203 -27.47 -5.21 -6.19
C THR A 203 -26.61 -4.12 -6.85
N ALA A 204 -25.39 -3.90 -6.34
CA ALA A 204 -24.42 -3.00 -6.95
C ALA A 204 -23.98 -3.50 -8.34
N LEU A 205 -23.73 -4.81 -8.49
CA LEU A 205 -23.39 -5.42 -9.78
C LEU A 205 -24.52 -5.30 -10.80
N CYS A 206 -25.76 -5.64 -10.40
CA CYS A 206 -26.94 -5.49 -11.25
C CYS A 206 -27.17 -4.03 -11.64
N SER A 207 -26.98 -3.09 -10.72
CA SER A 207 -27.10 -1.65 -11.01
C SER A 207 -26.01 -1.15 -11.95
N ALA A 208 -24.80 -1.72 -11.89
CA ALA A 208 -23.72 -1.43 -12.83
C ALA A 208 -23.98 -2.05 -14.21
N LEU A 209 -24.48 -3.29 -14.28
CA LEU A 209 -24.80 -3.99 -15.53
C LEU A 209 -26.02 -3.40 -16.26
N VAL A 210 -27.03 -2.94 -15.53
CA VAL A 210 -28.27 -2.40 -16.12
C VAL A 210 -28.10 -0.94 -16.58
N ASN A 211 -27.11 -0.22 -16.06
CA ASN A 211 -26.85 1.19 -16.41
C ASN A 211 -25.67 1.39 -17.38
N THR A 212 -25.12 0.33 -17.96
CA THR A 212 -23.93 0.44 -18.82
C THR A 212 -24.23 -0.07 -20.22
N ASP A 213 -24.44 0.85 -21.16
CA ASP A 213 -24.29 0.62 -22.60
C ASP A 213 -22.81 0.37 -22.93
N ASN A 214 -22.22 -0.69 -22.37
CA ASN A 214 -20.83 -1.12 -22.56
C ASN A 214 -19.72 -0.12 -22.19
N VAL A 215 -19.99 0.89 -21.34
CA VAL A 215 -18.95 1.81 -20.86
C VAL A 215 -19.09 2.04 -19.35
N ILE A 216 -18.11 1.57 -18.56
CA ILE A 216 -18.07 1.81 -17.10
C ILE A 216 -16.96 2.83 -16.79
N PRO A 217 -17.30 4.10 -16.50
CA PRO A 217 -16.31 5.10 -16.06
C PRO A 217 -15.89 4.89 -14.60
N ALA A 218 -14.64 5.24 -14.28
CA ALA A 218 -14.05 5.06 -12.96
C ALA A 218 -14.73 5.91 -11.87
N PRO A 219 -14.90 5.40 -10.63
CA PRO A 219 -15.57 6.15 -9.58
C PRO A 219 -14.68 7.27 -9.04
N GLY A 220 -15.06 8.53 -9.31
CA GLY A 220 -14.36 9.72 -8.80
C GLY A 220 -13.55 10.51 -9.85
N ALA A 221 -13.63 10.16 -11.13
CA ALA A 221 -13.10 11.04 -12.16
C ALA A 221 -13.97 12.32 -12.23
N PRO A 222 -13.41 13.53 -11.98
CA PRO A 222 -14.08 14.73 -12.43
C PRO A 222 -14.23 14.62 -13.95
N LYS A 223 -15.40 15.05 -14.47
CA LYS A 223 -15.81 15.14 -15.90
C LYS A 223 -14.70 14.82 -16.92
N PRO A 224 -14.99 14.07 -18.01
CA PRO A 224 -13.99 13.46 -18.90
C PRO A 224 -12.91 14.48 -19.31
N GLY A 225 -11.82 14.48 -18.56
CA GLY A 225 -10.66 15.30 -18.85
C GLY A 225 -9.89 14.66 -19.99
N LYS A 226 -9.13 15.45 -20.73
CA LYS A 226 -8.03 14.93 -21.53
C LYS A 226 -6.76 15.04 -20.68
N ASN A 227 -5.80 14.15 -20.88
CA ASN A 227 -4.43 14.36 -20.42
C ASN A 227 -3.90 15.70 -20.99
N PRO A 228 -2.83 16.29 -20.44
CA PRO A 228 -2.25 17.56 -20.92
C PRO A 228 -1.85 17.56 -22.41
N ASP A 229 -1.70 16.38 -23.00
CA ASP A 229 -1.40 16.15 -24.43
C ASP A 229 -2.65 15.99 -25.32
N GLY A 230 -3.86 16.14 -24.75
CA GLY A 230 -5.11 16.00 -25.47
C GLY A 230 -5.62 14.57 -25.65
N THR A 231 -4.90 13.55 -25.16
CA THR A 231 -5.34 12.16 -25.19
C THR A 231 -6.40 11.87 -24.11
N PRO A 232 -7.31 10.90 -24.29
CA PRO A 232 -8.23 10.51 -23.22
C PRO A 232 -7.46 10.02 -21.98
N VAL A 233 -7.84 10.46 -20.76
CA VAL A 233 -7.32 9.85 -19.51
C VAL A 233 -7.58 8.35 -19.58
N ASN A 234 -6.67 7.51 -19.08
CA ASN A 234 -6.83 6.05 -19.12
C ASN A 234 -8.20 5.63 -18.55
N THR A 235 -9.14 5.27 -19.43
CA THR A 235 -10.55 5.01 -19.13
C THR A 235 -10.84 3.55 -18.80
N HIS A 236 -9.83 2.68 -18.75
CA HIS A 236 -10.03 1.24 -18.67
C HIS A 236 -9.50 0.70 -17.35
N TRP A 237 -10.42 0.31 -16.47
CA TRP A 237 -10.14 -0.52 -15.31
C TRP A 237 -10.34 -1.98 -15.69
N GLY A 238 -9.42 -2.87 -15.28
CA GLY A 238 -9.70 -4.29 -15.30
C GLY A 238 -10.91 -4.58 -14.40
N ALA A 239 -11.81 -5.45 -14.85
CA ALA A 239 -13.05 -5.77 -14.12
C ALA A 239 -12.77 -6.13 -12.65
N GLY A 240 -11.71 -6.90 -12.39
CA GLY A 240 -11.28 -7.25 -11.02
C GLY A 240 -10.91 -6.03 -10.16
N SER A 241 -10.21 -5.04 -10.72
CA SER A 241 -9.84 -3.82 -9.99
C SER A 241 -11.06 -2.94 -9.67
N TYR A 242 -12.04 -2.90 -10.57
CA TYR A 242 -13.29 -2.16 -10.36
C TYR A 242 -14.17 -2.87 -9.31
N PHE A 243 -14.27 -4.20 -9.36
CA PHE A 243 -14.99 -4.98 -8.35
C PHE A 243 -14.36 -4.84 -6.97
N ARG A 244 -13.03 -4.93 -6.86
CA ARG A 244 -12.32 -4.74 -5.59
C ARG A 244 -12.58 -3.36 -4.98
N LEU A 245 -12.46 -2.29 -5.76
CA LEU A 245 -12.71 -0.92 -5.29
C LEU A 245 -14.16 -0.74 -4.83
N THR A 246 -15.11 -1.30 -5.57
CA THR A 246 -16.55 -1.23 -5.23
C THR A 246 -16.83 -1.97 -3.93
N TYR A 247 -16.24 -3.15 -3.75
CA TYR A 247 -16.31 -3.94 -2.52
C TYR A 247 -15.71 -3.19 -1.33
N GLU A 248 -14.51 -2.64 -1.46
CA GLU A 248 -13.84 -1.87 -0.40
C GLU A 248 -14.69 -0.68 0.07
N LYS A 249 -15.34 0.03 -0.86
CA LYS A 249 -16.24 1.14 -0.53
C LYS A 249 -17.54 0.67 0.14
N ALA A 250 -18.13 -0.43 -0.33
CA ALA A 250 -19.32 -1.02 0.29
C ALA A 250 -19.03 -1.48 1.73
N GLU A 251 -17.89 -2.16 1.95
CA GLU A 251 -17.48 -2.60 3.27
C GLU A 251 -17.20 -1.42 4.21
N ALA A 252 -16.54 -0.35 3.73
CA ALA A 252 -16.35 0.88 4.52
C ALA A 252 -17.69 1.52 4.92
N ALA A 253 -18.67 1.55 4.02
CA ALA A 253 -20.01 2.06 4.31
C ALA A 253 -20.75 1.17 5.33
N ARG A 254 -20.63 -0.16 5.22
CA ARG A 254 -21.20 -1.12 6.17
C ARG A 254 -20.60 -0.96 7.57
N GLN A 255 -19.29 -0.81 7.67
CA GLN A 255 -18.60 -0.56 8.95
C GLN A 255 -19.04 0.76 9.59
N PHE A 256 -19.21 1.81 8.78
CA PHE A 256 -19.76 3.07 9.25
C PHE A 256 -21.21 2.92 9.77
N ALA A 257 -22.07 2.20 9.04
CA ALA A 257 -23.44 1.94 9.46
C ALA A 257 -23.51 1.09 10.75
N LEU A 258 -22.64 0.10 10.91
CA LEU A 258 -22.52 -0.68 12.15
C LEU A 258 -22.05 0.16 13.33
N ALA A 259 -21.05 1.03 13.12
CA ALA A 259 -20.59 1.96 14.13
C ALA A 259 -21.68 2.96 14.53
N ALA A 260 -22.43 3.49 13.57
CA ALA A 260 -23.58 4.36 13.81
C ALA A 260 -24.69 3.64 14.59
N ASN A 261 -25.05 2.41 14.21
CA ASN A 261 -26.04 1.60 14.93
C ASN A 261 -25.58 1.26 16.35
N SER A 262 -24.29 0.97 16.56
CA SER A 262 -23.73 0.77 17.90
C SER A 262 -23.76 2.05 18.74
N ALA A 263 -23.47 3.21 18.14
CA ALA A 263 -23.56 4.51 18.81
C ALA A 263 -25.01 4.87 19.16
N ILE A 264 -25.96 4.65 18.25
CA ILE A 264 -27.39 4.84 18.46
C ILE A 264 -27.89 3.89 19.56
N ALA A 265 -27.49 2.62 19.58
CA ALA A 265 -27.86 1.68 20.64
C ALA A 265 -27.29 2.07 22.01
N LYS A 266 -26.10 2.70 22.06
CA LYS A 266 -25.51 3.25 23.31
C LYS A 266 -26.23 4.52 23.80
N LEU A 267 -26.88 5.24 22.90
CA LEU A 267 -27.68 6.43 23.19
C LEU A 267 -29.15 6.08 23.47
N ALA A 268 -29.67 5.01 22.89
CA ALA A 268 -31.02 4.51 23.10
C ALA A 268 -31.14 3.96 24.53
N GLY A 269 -31.69 4.80 25.42
CA GLY A 269 -31.85 4.51 26.85
C GLY A 269 -31.12 5.49 27.78
N LYS A 270 -30.34 6.43 27.24
CA LYS A 270 -29.84 7.58 28.00
C LYS A 270 -30.79 8.75 27.83
N ASP A 271 -31.23 9.35 28.93
CA ASP A 271 -31.87 10.66 28.92
C ASP A 271 -30.80 11.69 28.51
N PRO A 272 -30.89 12.33 27.34
CA PRO A 272 -29.84 13.23 26.83
C PRO A 272 -29.71 14.51 27.65
N VAL A 273 -30.67 14.78 28.55
CA VAL A 273 -30.62 15.86 29.53
C VAL A 273 -30.81 15.20 30.89
N ASP A 274 -29.74 15.09 31.67
CA ASP A 274 -29.87 14.72 33.09
C ASP A 274 -30.52 15.91 33.82
N GLU A 275 -31.85 16.00 33.74
CA GLU A 275 -32.64 17.10 34.29
C GLU A 275 -32.37 17.31 35.79
N LYS A 276 -31.98 16.24 36.51
CA LYS A 276 -31.59 16.32 37.91
C LYS A 276 -30.24 16.99 38.08
N ALA A 277 -29.25 16.67 37.25
CA ALA A 277 -27.95 17.33 37.25
C ALA A 277 -28.07 18.81 36.82
N VAL A 278 -28.92 19.11 35.84
CA VAL A 278 -29.19 20.49 35.41
C VAL A 278 -29.91 21.28 36.52
N ALA A 279 -30.93 20.72 37.16
CA ALA A 279 -31.62 21.35 38.27
C ALA A 279 -30.70 21.59 39.48
N ALA A 280 -29.84 20.62 39.81
CA ALA A 280 -28.84 20.76 40.88
C ALA A 280 -27.85 21.88 40.59
N ALA A 281 -27.30 21.96 39.37
CA ALA A 281 -26.37 23.00 38.97
C ALA A 281 -27.00 24.40 38.93
N VAL A 282 -28.27 24.50 38.53
CA VAL A 282 -29.02 25.76 38.56
C VAL A 282 -29.27 26.21 40.00
N LEU A 283 -29.62 25.29 40.91
CA LEU A 283 -29.84 25.59 42.33
C LEU A 283 -28.55 25.95 43.08
N GLU A 284 -27.41 25.36 42.71
CA GLU A 284 -26.10 25.65 43.31
C GLU A 284 -25.60 27.08 42.99
N GLY A 285 -26.07 27.65 41.88
CA GLY A 285 -25.73 29.00 41.43
C GLY A 285 -26.72 30.10 41.85
N LEU A 286 -27.80 29.78 42.54
CA LEU A 286 -28.83 30.75 42.94
C LEU A 286 -28.84 30.94 44.46
N ASP A 287 -28.59 32.17 44.91
CA ASP A 287 -28.73 32.55 46.32
C ASP A 287 -30.21 32.48 46.75
N PRO A 288 -30.58 31.63 47.73
CA PRO A 288 -31.97 31.49 48.19
C PRO A 288 -32.60 32.82 48.63
N THR A 289 -31.79 33.77 49.09
CA THR A 289 -32.20 35.10 49.55
C THR A 289 -32.62 36.00 48.38
N LEU A 290 -31.92 35.89 47.24
CA LEU A 290 -32.26 36.63 46.01
C LEU A 290 -33.49 36.03 45.32
N ILE A 291 -33.66 34.70 45.37
CA ILE A 291 -34.88 34.05 44.90
C ILE A 291 -36.07 34.51 45.74
N ALA A 292 -35.97 34.51 47.06
CA ALA A 292 -37.05 34.94 47.95
C ALA A 292 -37.43 36.41 47.75
N ALA A 293 -36.47 37.29 47.47
CA ALA A 293 -36.71 38.71 47.19
C ALA A 293 -37.36 38.95 45.81
N ALA A 294 -37.20 38.03 44.86
CA ALA A 294 -37.73 38.13 43.49
C ALA A 294 -39.12 37.50 43.32
N ILE A 295 -39.61 36.73 44.30
CA ILE A 295 -40.95 36.13 44.25
C ILE A 295 -42.00 37.18 44.63
N PRO A 296 -42.98 37.49 43.75
CA PRO A 296 -44.08 38.39 44.07
C PRO A 296 -44.84 37.92 45.31
N ALA A 297 -45.27 38.86 46.16
CA ALA A 297 -45.84 38.56 47.48
C ALA A 297 -47.03 37.59 47.43
N GLU A 298 -47.86 37.64 46.37
CA GLU A 298 -48.98 36.71 46.20
C GLU A 298 -48.53 35.27 45.95
N LEU A 299 -47.43 35.06 45.21
CA LEU A 299 -46.87 33.72 44.95
C LEU A 299 -46.13 33.17 46.17
N ALA A 300 -45.45 34.03 46.93
CA ALA A 300 -44.76 33.62 48.16
C ALA A 300 -45.76 33.04 49.19
N GLN A 301 -46.96 33.65 49.30
CA GLN A 301 -48.00 33.16 50.19
C GLN A 301 -48.57 31.80 49.74
N GLN A 302 -48.74 31.59 48.42
CA GLN A 302 -49.20 30.30 47.88
C GLN A 302 -48.18 29.18 48.12
N VAL A 303 -46.89 29.48 47.92
CA VAL A 303 -45.80 28.52 48.18
C VAL A 303 -45.70 28.20 49.69
N ALA A 304 -45.83 29.20 50.56
CA ALA A 304 -45.82 28.99 52.01
C ALA A 304 -47.02 28.13 52.48
N ASN A 305 -48.21 28.35 51.93
CA ASN A 305 -49.40 27.57 52.26
C ASN A 305 -49.30 26.11 51.78
N GLU A 306 -48.74 25.89 50.59
CA GLU A 306 -48.52 24.55 50.04
C GLU A 306 -47.45 23.78 50.85
N LEU A 307 -46.36 24.45 51.24
CA LEU A 307 -45.34 23.85 52.11
C LEU A 307 -45.88 23.52 53.50
N ALA A 308 -46.68 24.40 54.11
CA ALA A 308 -47.33 24.15 55.38
C ALA A 308 -48.29 22.95 55.32
N THR A 309 -49.02 22.80 54.21
CA THR A 309 -49.92 21.66 53.97
C THR A 309 -49.15 20.35 53.89
N ARG A 310 -48.01 20.33 53.18
CA ARG A 310 -47.17 19.13 53.01
C ARG A 310 -46.35 18.73 54.24
N LEU A 311 -46.06 19.68 55.13
CA LEU A 311 -45.37 19.42 56.39
C LEU A 311 -46.32 19.01 57.52
N ALA A 312 -47.63 19.27 57.35
CA ALA A 312 -48.69 18.83 58.27
C ALA A 312 -49.28 17.44 57.92
N SER A 313 -48.91 16.87 56.76
CA SER A 313 -49.23 15.51 56.32
C SER A 313 -48.06 14.56 56.53
#